data_AF-A0A7K8I5N4-F1
#
_entry.id   AF-A0A7K8I5N4-F1
#
_cell.length_a   1.000
_cell.length_b   1.000
_cell.length_c   1.000
_cell.angle_alpha   90.00
_cell.angle_beta   90.00
_cell.angle_gamma   90.00
#
_symmetry.space_group_name_H-M   'P 1'
#
loop_
_entity.id
_entity.type
_entity.pdbx_description
1 polymer ?
#
loop_
_entity_poly.entity_id
_entity_poly.type
_entity_poly.pdbx_seq_one_letter_code
_entity_poly.pdbx_strand_id
1 'polypeptide(L)'
;SPKPPYLSIAAETQPVAPVPSSPPALTLSEVRQPLSAEALGLALQQLDLAAPATLQAPSTFPAELKPSAFRQEQGGKQQWQDANGYRERNSSRDICAFCHKALGPQEPTVEAMRKQYHPDCFTCRTCHRLLAGQRYFQRDGCPMCDTCFQATLEKCAKCQGLITEHIIRALGKGFHPSCFSCAACGRAIGTESFAVDEQGDVYCVPDFYRKYAAVCSTCERPIVPHEDEDTYKIECLGRSFHESCYRCESCRIPLSPELAENGCYPLDDHLLCKSCHVRWRNESSC
;
A
#
# COMPACT_ATOMS: atom_id res chain seq x y z
N SER A 1 82.63 -43.61 35.70
CA SER A 1 82.30 -42.42 36.51
C SER A 1 83.55 -41.59 36.68
N PRO A 2 83.55 -40.25 36.52
CA PRO A 2 82.42 -39.32 36.63
C PRO A 2 82.18 -38.45 35.37
N LYS A 3 81.06 -37.73 35.46
CA LYS A 3 80.34 -36.90 34.47
C LYS A 3 80.86 -35.44 34.46
N PRO A 4 80.35 -34.58 33.54
CA PRO A 4 81.08 -33.48 32.88
C PRO A 4 80.95 -32.14 33.63
N PRO A 5 81.37 -31.02 33.01
CA PRO A 5 80.33 -30.14 32.47
C PRO A 5 80.67 -29.59 31.08
N TYR A 6 79.69 -29.66 30.18
CA TYR A 6 79.72 -29.01 28.87
C TYR A 6 79.15 -27.60 29.06
N LEU A 7 79.97 -26.57 28.86
CA LEU A 7 79.54 -25.19 28.61
C LEU A 7 80.06 -24.84 27.22
N SER A 8 79.16 -24.86 26.24
CA SER A 8 79.46 -24.46 24.87
C SER A 8 79.26 -22.96 24.69
N ILE A 9 80.22 -22.45 23.93
CA ILE A 9 80.51 -21.07 23.58
C ILE A 9 79.50 -20.51 22.58
N ALA A 10 79.30 -19.19 22.69
CA ALA A 10 78.43 -18.35 21.89
C ALA A 10 78.83 -18.25 20.41
N ALA A 11 77.86 -17.93 19.56
CA ALA A 11 77.99 -16.90 18.53
C ALA A 11 76.61 -16.46 18.03
N GLU A 12 76.42 -15.14 18.02
CA GLU A 12 75.28 -14.39 17.48
C GLU A 12 74.94 -14.77 16.04
N THR A 13 73.65 -14.87 15.71
CA THR A 13 73.10 -14.24 14.49
C THR A 13 71.57 -14.07 14.61
N GLN A 14 71.13 -12.81 14.61
CA GLN A 14 69.88 -12.22 14.11
C GLN A 14 68.49 -12.85 14.44
N PRO A 15 67.48 -12.01 14.77
CA PRO A 15 66.12 -12.47 15.06
C PRO A 15 65.36 -12.83 13.77
N VAL A 16 64.96 -14.10 13.62
CA VAL A 16 63.92 -14.52 12.67
C VAL A 16 62.58 -14.44 13.38
N ALA A 17 61.71 -13.56 12.88
CA ALA A 17 60.35 -13.34 13.37
C ALA A 17 59.46 -14.59 13.16
N PRO A 18 58.46 -14.82 14.04
CA PRO A 18 57.51 -15.92 13.90
C PRO A 18 56.63 -15.74 12.66
N VAL A 19 56.36 -16.88 12.02
CA VAL A 19 55.48 -17.06 10.87
C VAL A 19 54.12 -16.38 11.11
N PRO A 20 53.68 -15.42 10.26
CA PRO A 20 52.31 -14.96 10.30
C PRO A 20 51.41 -15.96 9.57
N SER A 21 50.44 -16.47 10.31
CA SER A 21 49.18 -17.01 9.81
C SER A 21 48.57 -16.09 8.74
N SER A 22 48.16 -16.70 7.64
CA SER A 22 47.06 -16.33 6.73
C SER A 22 46.80 -14.83 6.49
N PRO A 23 47.06 -14.28 5.29
CA PRO A 23 46.59 -12.94 4.96
C PRO A 23 45.06 -12.91 4.77
N PRO A 24 44.43 -11.77 5.10
CA PRO A 24 42.99 -11.59 5.10
C PRO A 24 42.44 -11.56 3.66
N ALA A 25 41.28 -12.17 3.48
CA ALA A 25 40.47 -12.04 2.27
C ALA A 25 40.21 -10.55 2.01
N LEU A 26 40.67 -10.07 0.86
CA LEU A 26 40.39 -8.73 0.39
C LEU A 26 38.90 -8.62 0.11
N THR A 27 38.31 -7.60 0.72
CA THR A 27 36.96 -7.08 0.51
C THR A 27 36.75 -6.72 -0.95
N LEU A 28 35.80 -7.38 -1.61
CA LEU A 28 35.18 -6.88 -2.83
C LEU A 28 33.75 -6.48 -2.50
N SER A 29 33.59 -5.16 -2.37
CA SER A 29 32.40 -4.33 -2.58
C SER A 29 31.01 -4.97 -2.48
N GLU A 30 30.20 -4.38 -1.60
CA GLU A 30 28.74 -4.46 -1.57
C GLU A 30 28.13 -4.33 -2.98
N VAL A 31 27.85 -5.48 -3.58
CA VAL A 31 26.78 -5.62 -4.55
C VAL A 31 25.50 -5.72 -3.72
N ARG A 32 24.59 -4.77 -3.91
CA ARG A 32 23.25 -4.77 -3.32
C ARG A 32 22.64 -6.18 -3.46
N GLN A 33 22.46 -6.86 -2.33
CA GLN A 33 21.87 -8.20 -2.32
C GLN A 33 20.44 -8.12 -2.86
N PRO A 34 20.03 -9.01 -3.78
CA PRO A 34 18.61 -9.21 -4.03
C PRO A 34 17.99 -9.72 -2.73
N LEU A 35 16.84 -9.15 -2.36
CA LEU A 35 16.08 -9.50 -1.18
C LEU A 35 15.92 -11.03 -1.08
N SER A 36 16.26 -11.60 0.08
CA SER A 36 16.18 -13.04 0.29
C SER A 36 14.73 -13.52 0.11
N ALA A 37 14.56 -14.79 -0.28
CA ALA A 37 13.24 -15.40 -0.45
C ALA A 37 12.36 -15.26 0.81
N GLU A 38 12.97 -15.12 2.00
CA GLU A 38 12.26 -14.85 3.27
C GLU A 38 11.66 -13.43 3.34
N ALA A 39 12.30 -12.41 2.76
CA ALA A 39 11.74 -11.06 2.68
C ALA A 39 10.55 -10.98 1.71
N LEU A 40 10.61 -11.74 0.61
CA LEU A 40 9.46 -11.94 -0.28
C LEU A 40 8.34 -12.72 0.41
N GLY A 41 8.68 -13.68 1.28
CA GLY A 41 7.72 -14.40 2.13
C GLY A 41 6.97 -13.47 3.08
N LEU A 42 7.64 -12.50 3.70
CA LEU A 42 6.99 -11.51 4.57
C LEU A 42 6.13 -10.51 3.79
N ALA A 43 6.55 -10.10 2.58
CA ALA A 43 5.74 -9.27 1.69
C ALA A 43 4.52 -10.04 1.14
N LEU A 44 4.66 -11.35 0.91
CA LEU A 44 3.57 -12.27 0.54
C LEU A 44 2.62 -12.53 1.72
N GLN A 45 3.10 -12.49 2.97
CA GLN A 45 2.23 -12.63 4.14
C GLN A 45 1.29 -11.41 4.31
N GLN A 46 1.60 -10.27 3.71
CA GLN A 46 0.67 -9.15 3.59
C GLN A 46 -0.40 -9.34 2.50
N LEU A 47 -0.21 -10.26 1.54
CA LEU A 47 -1.28 -10.68 0.62
C LEU A 47 -2.37 -11.48 1.36
N ASP A 48 -1.99 -12.28 2.38
CA ASP A 48 -2.95 -13.03 3.21
C ASP A 48 -3.66 -12.18 4.26
N LEU A 49 -3.02 -11.13 4.81
CA LEU A 49 -3.68 -10.21 5.74
C LEU A 49 -4.60 -9.19 5.05
N ALA A 50 -4.35 -8.88 3.78
CA ALA A 50 -5.21 -8.03 2.98
C ALA A 50 -6.39 -8.83 2.39
N ALA A 51 -7.13 -9.53 3.26
CA ALA A 51 -8.45 -10.01 2.89
C ALA A 51 -9.26 -8.82 2.32
N PRO A 52 -10.16 -9.03 1.34
CA PRO A 52 -10.96 -7.97 0.70
C PRO A 52 -11.83 -7.16 1.68
N ALA A 53 -11.86 -7.54 2.96
CA ALA A 53 -12.51 -6.84 4.06
C ALA A 53 -11.84 -5.52 4.49
N THR A 54 -10.56 -5.26 4.18
CA THR A 54 -9.90 -4.00 4.65
C THR A 54 -9.93 -2.85 3.65
N LEU A 55 -10.22 -3.10 2.36
CA LEU A 55 -10.46 -2.05 1.37
C LEU A 55 -11.96 -1.74 1.32
N GLN A 56 -12.43 -0.97 2.31
CA GLN A 56 -13.79 -0.46 2.26
C GLN A 56 -13.95 0.44 1.02
N ALA A 57 -15.04 0.19 0.28
CA ALA A 57 -15.46 0.92 -0.91
C ALA A 57 -15.34 2.45 -0.72
N PRO A 58 -15.10 3.21 -1.81
CA PRO A 58 -14.96 4.66 -1.75
C PRO A 58 -16.14 5.28 -1.01
N SER A 59 -15.89 5.70 0.23
CA SER A 59 -16.86 6.40 1.04
C SER A 59 -16.96 7.82 0.49
N THR A 60 -17.97 8.08 -0.33
CA THR A 60 -18.33 9.44 -0.74
C THR A 60 -18.63 10.25 0.52
N PHE A 61 -17.83 11.27 0.80
CA PHE A 61 -18.21 12.26 1.82
C PHE A 61 -19.45 13.04 1.34
N PRO A 62 -20.57 13.03 2.08
CA PRO A 62 -21.74 13.82 1.72
C PRO A 62 -21.57 15.22 2.30
N ALA A 63 -20.75 16.05 1.66
CA ALA A 63 -20.56 17.43 2.08
C ALA A 63 -20.73 18.38 0.88
N GLU A 64 -21.99 18.54 0.42
CA GLU A 64 -22.34 19.54 -0.60
C GLU A 64 -22.01 20.95 -0.09
N LEU A 65 -21.14 21.64 -0.83
CA LEU A 65 -20.85 23.06 -0.69
C LEU A 65 -22.12 23.89 -0.98
N LYS A 66 -22.78 24.41 0.06
CA LYS A 66 -23.97 25.26 -0.10
C LYS A 66 -23.61 26.74 0.05
N PRO A 67 -23.96 27.60 -0.92
CA PRO A 67 -23.91 29.04 -0.71
C PRO A 67 -24.98 29.43 0.32
N SER A 68 -24.67 30.39 1.20
CA SER A 68 -25.69 31.01 2.04
C SER A 68 -26.54 31.94 1.16
N ALA A 69 -27.84 31.67 1.07
CA ALA A 69 -28.76 32.53 0.34
C ALA A 69 -29.12 33.72 1.24
N PHE A 70 -28.52 34.88 0.95
CA PHE A 70 -28.89 36.13 1.59
C PHE A 70 -30.17 36.65 0.95
N ARG A 71 -31.30 36.64 1.68
CA ARG A 71 -32.56 37.18 1.17
C ARG A 71 -32.71 38.63 1.63
N GLN A 72 -32.49 39.55 0.70
CA GLN A 72 -32.91 40.94 0.84
C GLN A 72 -34.10 41.12 -0.11
N GLU A 73 -35.33 41.15 0.41
CA GLU A 73 -36.52 41.46 -0.39
C GLU A 73 -36.42 42.92 -0.86
N GLN A 74 -35.89 43.13 -2.06
CA GLN A 74 -36.19 44.34 -2.82
C GLN A 74 -37.61 44.18 -3.35
N GLY A 75 -38.48 45.11 -2.96
CA GLY A 75 -39.93 44.98 -3.03
C GLY A 75 -40.49 44.46 -4.35
N GLY A 76 -41.44 43.52 -4.25
CA GLY A 76 -42.18 42.98 -5.39
C GLY A 76 -43.22 41.94 -4.96
N LYS A 77 -44.43 42.41 -4.66
CA LYS A 77 -45.70 41.72 -4.39
C LYS A 77 -45.82 40.25 -4.85
N GLN A 78 -46.30 39.39 -3.94
CA GLN A 78 -47.45 38.52 -4.26
C GLN A 78 -48.20 38.11 -2.98
N GLN A 79 -49.33 38.79 -2.80
CA GLN A 79 -50.25 38.68 -1.68
C GLN A 79 -51.38 37.74 -2.10
N TRP A 80 -51.40 36.54 -1.55
CA TRP A 80 -52.48 35.58 -1.70
C TRP A 80 -53.24 35.61 -0.38
N GLN A 81 -54.49 36.07 -0.44
CA GLN A 81 -55.38 36.20 0.70
C GLN A 81 -56.50 35.18 0.53
N ASP A 82 -56.71 34.36 1.55
CA ASP A 82 -57.91 33.51 1.61
C ASP A 82 -59.08 34.32 2.17
N ALA A 83 -60.31 33.89 1.83
CA ALA A 83 -61.55 34.65 2.02
C ALA A 83 -61.92 35.02 3.48
N ASN A 84 -61.13 34.62 4.48
CA ASN A 84 -61.40 34.85 5.91
C ASN A 84 -60.37 35.77 6.61
N GLY A 85 -59.46 36.44 5.89
CA GLY A 85 -58.64 37.52 6.48
C GLY A 85 -57.62 37.10 7.54
N TYR A 86 -57.43 35.80 7.78
CA TYR A 86 -56.31 35.28 8.58
C TYR A 86 -55.12 35.04 7.67
N ARG A 87 -54.02 35.75 7.95
CA ARG A 87 -52.72 35.51 7.31
C ARG A 87 -52.25 34.14 7.81
N GLU A 88 -52.30 33.10 7.00
CA GLU A 88 -51.62 31.84 7.31
C GLU A 88 -50.12 32.09 7.35
N ARG A 89 -49.66 32.58 8.50
CA ARG A 89 -48.25 32.67 8.81
C ARG A 89 -47.79 31.24 8.98
N ASN A 90 -46.93 30.77 8.07
CA ASN A 90 -46.22 29.51 8.22
C ASN A 90 -45.31 29.63 9.46
N SER A 91 -45.89 29.42 10.66
CA SER A 91 -45.32 29.74 11.99
C SER A 91 -43.99 29.05 12.28
N SER A 92 -43.62 28.04 11.50
CA SER A 92 -42.37 27.29 11.66
C SER A 92 -41.15 27.97 11.02
N ARG A 93 -41.35 28.89 10.07
CA ARG A 93 -40.24 29.55 9.36
C ARG A 93 -39.82 30.86 9.99
N ASP A 94 -40.70 31.51 10.75
CA ASP A 94 -40.46 32.84 11.34
C ASP A 94 -39.66 32.81 12.66
N ILE A 95 -39.04 31.68 13.02
CA ILE A 95 -38.29 31.52 14.27
C ILE A 95 -36.84 31.17 13.93
N CYS A 96 -35.90 31.92 14.51
CA CYS A 96 -34.49 31.65 14.34
C CYS A 96 -34.10 30.30 14.94
N ALA A 97 -33.53 29.42 14.13
CA ALA A 97 -33.13 28.08 14.55
C ALA A 97 -31.93 28.01 15.52
N PHE A 98 -31.29 29.13 15.85
CA PHE A 98 -30.19 29.20 16.81
C PHE A 98 -30.61 29.85 18.14
N CYS A 99 -31.25 31.02 18.10
CA CYS A 99 -31.64 31.74 19.31
C CYS A 99 -33.13 31.60 19.68
N HIS A 100 -33.92 30.94 18.83
CA HIS A 100 -35.35 30.66 19.01
C HIS A 100 -36.24 31.91 19.14
N LYS A 101 -35.72 33.08 18.76
CA LYS A 101 -36.47 34.34 18.69
C LYS A 101 -37.14 34.50 17.34
N ALA A 102 -38.25 35.24 17.31
CA ALA A 102 -38.96 35.56 16.06
C ALA A 102 -38.07 36.40 15.13
N LEU A 103 -38.14 36.11 13.84
CA LEU A 103 -37.47 36.86 12.78
C LEU A 103 -38.37 38.02 12.34
N GLY A 104 -37.83 39.23 12.28
CA GLY A 104 -38.59 40.39 11.85
C GLY A 104 -39.02 40.29 10.37
N PRO A 105 -40.26 40.67 10.00
CA PRO A 105 -40.75 40.61 8.61
C PRO A 105 -40.00 41.53 7.61
N GLN A 106 -39.13 42.41 8.10
CA GLN A 106 -38.30 43.34 7.33
C GLN A 106 -36.80 43.17 7.64
N GLU A 107 -36.45 42.24 8.53
CA GLU A 107 -35.04 42.01 8.90
C GLU A 107 -34.39 41.05 7.90
N PRO A 108 -33.11 41.28 7.53
CA PRO A 108 -32.38 40.35 6.70
C PRO A 108 -32.28 39.00 7.41
N THR A 109 -32.59 37.92 6.69
CA THR A 109 -32.52 36.56 7.22
C THR A 109 -31.61 35.70 6.34
N VAL A 110 -30.95 34.74 6.98
CA VAL A 110 -30.14 33.73 6.30
C VAL A 110 -30.93 32.44 6.26
N GLU A 111 -31.25 31.98 5.05
CA GLU A 111 -31.85 30.66 4.86
C GLU A 111 -30.75 29.65 4.61
N ALA A 112 -30.65 28.67 5.50
CA ALA A 112 -29.65 27.60 5.44
C ALA A 112 -30.23 26.33 6.01
N MET A 113 -29.91 25.17 5.43
CA MET A 113 -30.29 23.86 6.01
C MET A 113 -31.81 23.69 6.22
N ARG A 114 -32.64 24.31 5.35
CA ARG A 114 -34.11 24.39 5.47
C ARG A 114 -34.62 25.07 6.75
N LYS A 115 -33.79 25.92 7.35
CA LYS A 115 -34.09 26.70 8.56
C LYS A 115 -33.73 28.17 8.32
N GLN A 116 -34.31 29.06 9.12
CA GLN A 116 -34.00 30.49 9.07
C GLN A 116 -33.17 30.92 10.27
N TYR A 117 -32.23 31.83 10.04
CA TYR A 117 -31.31 32.36 11.03
C TYR A 117 -31.23 33.88 10.91
N HIS A 118 -31.01 34.57 12.03
CA HIS A 118 -30.47 35.93 11.95
C HIS A 118 -29.07 35.88 11.32
N PRO A 119 -28.65 36.91 10.58
CA PRO A 119 -27.29 37.00 10.02
C PRO A 119 -26.23 36.79 11.10
N ASP A 120 -26.44 37.37 12.29
CA ASP A 120 -25.53 37.26 13.43
C ASP A 120 -25.58 35.90 14.14
N CYS A 121 -26.69 35.18 13.99
CA CYS A 121 -26.89 33.86 14.60
C CYS A 121 -26.37 32.73 13.73
N PHE A 122 -26.11 32.96 12.45
CA PHE A 122 -25.58 31.95 11.53
C PHE A 122 -24.06 31.89 11.65
N THR A 123 -23.57 31.16 12.66
CA THR A 123 -22.14 31.06 13.01
C THR A 123 -21.65 29.61 12.97
N CYS A 124 -20.35 29.43 12.72
CA CYS A 124 -19.71 28.13 12.76
C CYS A 124 -19.83 27.52 14.17
N ARG A 125 -20.25 26.27 14.27
CA ARG A 125 -20.40 25.58 15.57
C ARG A 125 -19.09 25.46 16.35
N THR A 126 -17.95 25.38 15.66
CA THR A 126 -16.63 25.13 16.27
C THR A 126 -15.89 26.41 16.64
N CYS A 127 -15.89 27.42 15.76
CA CYS A 127 -15.11 28.64 15.96
C CYS A 127 -15.96 29.92 16.10
N HIS A 128 -17.28 29.79 16.07
CA HIS A 128 -18.25 30.89 16.21
C HIS A 128 -18.12 32.03 15.19
N ARG A 129 -17.34 31.84 14.12
CA ARG A 129 -17.25 32.81 13.03
C ARG A 129 -18.56 32.91 12.26
N LEU A 130 -18.96 34.12 11.90
CA LEU A 130 -20.11 34.39 11.05
C LEU A 130 -19.97 33.72 9.68
N LEU A 131 -21.02 33.01 9.27
CA LEU A 131 -21.12 32.29 8.00
C LEU A 131 -22.10 32.95 7.01
N ALA A 132 -22.79 34.02 7.44
CA ALA A 132 -23.68 34.79 6.58
C ALA A 132 -22.90 35.37 5.39
N GLY A 133 -23.35 35.08 4.17
CA GLY A 133 -22.67 35.48 2.93
C GLY A 133 -21.41 34.68 2.60
N GLN A 134 -21.06 33.66 3.38
CA GLN A 134 -19.91 32.77 3.15
C GLN A 134 -20.37 31.37 2.73
N ARG A 135 -19.45 30.58 2.17
CA ARG A 135 -19.65 29.14 1.95
C ARG A 135 -19.57 28.41 3.29
N TYR A 136 -20.46 27.44 3.48
CA TYR A 136 -20.50 26.63 4.68
C TYR A 136 -20.73 25.15 4.37
N PHE A 137 -20.33 24.30 5.30
CA PHE A 137 -20.59 22.86 5.28
C PHE A 137 -21.61 22.50 6.35
N GLN A 138 -22.47 21.52 6.06
CA GLN A 138 -23.44 20.98 7.00
C GLN A 138 -22.94 19.63 7.53
N ARG A 139 -22.71 19.54 8.85
CA ARG A 139 -22.41 18.27 9.54
C ARG A 139 -23.32 18.11 10.74
N ASP A 140 -23.99 16.98 10.87
CA ASP A 140 -24.91 16.67 11.98
C ASP A 140 -25.99 17.74 12.22
N GLY A 141 -26.47 18.39 11.16
CA GLY A 141 -27.46 19.45 11.30
C GLY A 141 -26.92 20.76 11.89
N CYS A 142 -25.60 20.95 11.92
CA CYS A 142 -24.93 22.19 12.31
C CYS A 142 -24.10 22.80 11.16
N PRO A 143 -24.03 24.13 11.05
CA PRO A 143 -23.18 24.82 10.08
C PRO A 143 -21.73 24.89 10.56
N MET A 144 -20.80 24.66 9.64
CA MET A 144 -19.36 24.66 9.88
C MET A 144 -18.65 25.50 8.80
N CYS A 145 -17.62 26.26 9.19
CA CYS A 145 -16.80 26.98 8.21
C CYS A 145 -15.84 26.02 7.49
N ASP A 146 -15.39 26.42 6.31
CA ASP A 146 -14.43 25.66 5.50
C ASP A 146 -13.17 25.24 6.28
N THR A 147 -12.57 26.16 7.03
CA THR A 147 -11.37 25.88 7.83
C THR A 147 -11.61 24.81 8.91
N CYS A 148 -12.74 24.89 9.63
CA CYS A 148 -13.08 23.90 10.64
C CYS A 148 -13.47 22.56 10.01
N PHE A 149 -14.09 22.57 8.83
CA PHE A 149 -14.41 21.36 8.09
C PHE A 149 -13.13 20.66 7.62
N GLN A 150 -12.21 21.40 7.00
CA GLN A 150 -10.90 20.90 6.60
C GLN A 150 -10.09 20.31 7.76
N ALA A 151 -10.17 20.91 8.95
CA ALA A 151 -9.52 20.39 10.14
C ALA A 151 -10.05 19.02 10.60
N THR A 152 -11.25 18.63 10.16
CA THR A 152 -11.82 17.30 10.45
C THR A 152 -11.50 16.26 9.37
N LEU A 153 -10.91 16.67 8.25
CA LEU A 153 -10.56 15.77 7.15
C LEU A 153 -9.23 15.03 7.44
N GLU A 154 -9.18 13.78 7.00
CA GLU A 154 -7.97 12.97 7.08
C GLU A 154 -6.96 13.44 6.01
N LYS A 155 -5.66 13.38 6.34
CA LYS A 155 -4.57 13.72 5.42
C LYS A 155 -4.10 12.47 4.69
N CYS A 156 -3.83 12.59 3.40
CA CYS A 156 -3.24 11.52 2.62
C CYS A 156 -1.83 11.23 3.11
N ALA A 157 -1.54 9.95 3.42
CA ALA A 157 -0.23 9.56 3.90
C ALA A 157 0.90 9.73 2.86
N LYS A 158 0.59 9.76 1.56
CA LYS A 158 1.58 9.96 0.47
C LYS A 158 1.87 11.44 0.21
N CYS A 159 0.86 12.25 -0.11
CA CYS A 159 1.05 13.65 -0.51
C CYS A 159 0.85 14.66 0.63
N GLN A 160 0.41 14.21 1.81
CA GLN A 160 0.09 15.04 2.98
C GLN A 160 -1.06 16.05 2.78
N GLY A 161 -1.69 16.06 1.60
CA GLY A 161 -2.88 16.87 1.31
C GLY A 161 -4.14 16.32 1.96
N LEU A 162 -5.13 17.19 2.20
CA LEU A 162 -6.44 16.80 2.74
C LEU A 162 -7.22 15.95 1.73
N ILE A 163 -7.89 14.91 2.21
CA ILE A 163 -8.75 14.07 1.38
C ILE A 163 -10.18 14.61 1.46
N THR A 164 -10.66 15.21 0.37
CA THR A 164 -11.95 15.94 0.35
C THR A 164 -13.11 15.14 -0.22
N GLU A 165 -12.86 14.11 -1.03
CA GLU A 165 -13.93 13.38 -1.74
C GLU A 165 -13.94 11.88 -1.46
N HIS A 166 -12.92 11.16 -1.95
CA HIS A 166 -12.81 9.72 -1.84
C HIS A 166 -11.53 9.35 -1.11
N ILE A 167 -11.66 8.45 -0.12
CA ILE A 167 -10.55 7.93 0.66
C ILE A 167 -10.38 6.43 0.37
N ILE A 168 -9.16 6.04 0.04
CA ILE A 168 -8.72 4.65 0.04
C ILE A 168 -8.07 4.38 1.40
N ARG A 169 -8.56 3.38 2.13
CA ARG A 169 -7.97 2.96 3.41
C ARG A 169 -7.09 1.74 3.17
N ALA A 170 -5.77 1.91 3.27
CA ALA A 170 -4.81 0.82 3.11
C ALA A 170 -3.75 0.92 4.21
N LEU A 171 -3.28 -0.22 4.73
CA LEU A 171 -2.28 -0.27 5.81
C LEU A 171 -2.64 0.58 7.04
N GLY A 172 -3.94 0.71 7.34
CA GLY A 172 -4.45 1.56 8.43
C GLY A 172 -4.33 3.08 8.19
N LYS A 173 -4.01 3.52 6.97
CA LYS A 173 -3.86 4.94 6.60
C LYS A 173 -4.79 5.32 5.44
N GLY A 174 -5.17 6.60 5.39
CA GLY A 174 -5.93 7.20 4.28
C GLY A 174 -5.06 7.66 3.11
N PHE A 175 -5.51 7.40 1.90
CA PHE A 175 -4.88 7.88 0.66
C PHE A 175 -5.91 8.45 -0.32
N HIS A 176 -5.49 9.41 -1.15
CA HIS A 176 -6.26 9.76 -2.35
C HIS A 176 -6.23 8.58 -3.34
N PRO A 177 -7.30 8.36 -4.13
CA PRO A 177 -7.31 7.33 -5.18
C PRO A 177 -6.17 7.46 -6.19
N SER A 178 -5.78 8.71 -6.53
CA SER A 178 -4.64 8.97 -7.42
C SER A 178 -3.28 8.72 -6.76
N CYS A 179 -3.20 8.92 -5.45
CA CYS A 179 -1.98 8.70 -4.67
C CYS A 179 -1.74 7.22 -4.41
N PHE A 180 -2.80 6.42 -4.31
CA PHE A 180 -2.72 4.96 -4.15
C PHE A 180 -2.65 4.27 -5.51
N SER A 181 -1.50 4.43 -6.17
CA SER A 181 -1.23 3.92 -7.51
C SER A 181 0.05 3.09 -7.52
N CYS A 182 0.08 2.10 -8.42
CA CYS A 182 1.24 1.25 -8.63
C CYS A 182 2.46 2.09 -9.04
N ALA A 183 3.57 1.94 -8.33
CA ALA A 183 4.81 2.66 -8.62
C ALA A 183 5.44 2.26 -9.98
N ALA A 184 5.12 1.08 -10.52
CA ALA A 184 5.64 0.61 -11.79
C ALA A 184 4.82 1.07 -12.99
N CYS A 185 3.49 0.84 -13.00
CA CYS A 185 2.63 1.19 -14.14
C CYS A 185 1.78 2.47 -13.95
N GLY A 186 1.75 3.04 -12.75
CA GLY A 186 0.95 4.23 -12.44
C GLY A 186 -0.56 4.00 -12.33
N ARG A 187 -1.04 2.76 -12.51
CA ARG A 187 -2.47 2.42 -12.36
C ARG A 187 -2.93 2.63 -10.91
N ALA A 188 -4.06 3.30 -10.73
CA ALA A 188 -4.71 3.42 -9.42
C ALA A 188 -5.22 2.04 -8.97
N ILE A 189 -4.90 1.66 -7.74
CA ILE A 189 -5.28 0.38 -7.14
C ILE A 189 -6.55 0.64 -6.33
N GLY A 190 -7.66 0.00 -6.73
CA GLY A 190 -8.96 0.24 -6.12
C GLY A 190 -9.28 -0.76 -5.00
N THR A 191 -9.94 -1.85 -5.40
CA THR A 191 -10.36 -2.96 -4.53
C THR A 191 -9.57 -4.24 -4.80
N GLU A 192 -8.61 -4.18 -5.72
CA GLU A 192 -7.75 -5.31 -6.07
C GLU A 192 -6.66 -5.51 -5.00
N SER A 193 -6.14 -6.74 -4.93
CA SER A 193 -4.98 -7.06 -4.11
C SER A 193 -3.77 -6.23 -4.56
N PHE A 194 -2.88 -5.94 -3.62
CA PHE A 194 -1.68 -5.15 -3.87
C PHE A 194 -0.54 -5.65 -3.01
N ALA A 195 0.68 -5.30 -3.42
CA ALA A 195 1.90 -5.60 -2.70
C ALA A 195 2.63 -4.30 -2.37
N VAL A 196 3.40 -4.33 -1.28
CA VAL A 196 4.18 -3.18 -0.81
C VAL A 196 5.62 -3.65 -0.60
N ASP A 197 6.57 -2.87 -1.10
CA ASP A 197 7.99 -3.17 -0.88
C ASP A 197 8.50 -2.61 0.47
N GLU A 198 9.76 -2.90 0.78
CA GLU A 198 10.40 -2.46 2.02
C GLU A 198 10.50 -0.93 2.14
N GLN A 199 10.45 -0.23 1.02
CA GLN A 199 10.47 1.23 0.95
C GLN A 199 9.07 1.83 1.17
N GLY A 200 8.03 0.99 1.21
CA GLY A 200 6.64 1.41 1.35
C GLY A 200 5.98 1.79 0.03
N ASP A 201 6.61 1.49 -1.11
CA ASP A 201 6.03 1.72 -2.42
C ASP A 201 5.00 0.63 -2.74
N VAL A 202 3.86 1.07 -3.28
CA VAL A 202 2.72 0.20 -3.58
C VAL A 202 2.82 -0.28 -5.03
N TYR A 203 2.58 -1.56 -5.26
CA TYR A 203 2.58 -2.19 -6.58
C TYR A 203 1.29 -2.98 -6.78
N CYS A 204 0.80 -3.02 -8.02
CA CYS A 204 -0.17 -4.04 -8.38
C CYS A 204 0.51 -5.41 -8.37
N VAL A 205 -0.24 -6.46 -8.06
CA VAL A 205 0.28 -7.82 -7.94
C VAL A 205 1.09 -8.26 -9.18
N PRO A 206 0.63 -8.01 -10.43
CA PRO A 206 1.40 -8.41 -11.62
C PRO A 206 2.78 -7.73 -11.72
N ASP A 207 2.86 -6.42 -11.47
CA ASP A 207 4.13 -5.69 -11.59
C ASP A 207 5.07 -6.00 -10.43
N PHE A 208 4.52 -6.27 -9.24
CA PHE A 208 5.31 -6.76 -8.11
C PHE A 208 5.98 -8.09 -8.45
N TYR A 209 5.22 -9.07 -8.95
CA TYR A 209 5.80 -10.35 -9.36
C TYR A 209 6.78 -10.21 -10.54
N ARG A 210 6.52 -9.34 -11.53
CA ARG A 210 7.51 -9.11 -12.60
C ARG A 210 8.85 -8.57 -12.08
N LYS A 211 8.82 -7.75 -11.03
CA LYS A 211 10.02 -7.13 -10.47
C LYS A 211 10.77 -8.07 -9.51
N TYR A 212 10.05 -8.90 -8.76
CA TYR A 212 10.62 -9.61 -7.61
C TYR A 212 10.46 -11.14 -7.65
N ALA A 213 9.66 -11.71 -8.56
CA ALA A 213 9.52 -13.16 -8.65
C ALA A 213 10.81 -13.81 -9.19
N ALA A 214 11.06 -15.03 -8.73
CA ALA A 214 12.13 -15.86 -9.28
C ALA A 214 11.89 -16.11 -10.78
N VAL A 215 12.95 -16.08 -11.57
CA VAL A 215 12.89 -16.34 -13.02
C VAL A 215 13.15 -17.80 -13.29
N CYS A 216 12.31 -18.43 -14.12
CA CYS A 216 12.53 -19.81 -14.52
C CYS A 216 13.79 -19.91 -15.42
N SER A 217 14.72 -20.78 -15.07
CA SER A 217 15.96 -20.97 -15.84
C SER A 217 15.75 -21.63 -17.21
N THR A 218 14.59 -22.26 -17.46
CA THR A 218 14.28 -22.91 -18.74
C THR A 218 13.59 -21.98 -19.73
N CYS A 219 12.62 -21.18 -19.27
CA CYS A 219 11.82 -20.33 -20.16
C CYS A 219 12.02 -18.84 -19.96
N GLU A 220 12.90 -18.44 -19.03
CA GLU A 220 13.30 -17.06 -18.74
C GLU A 220 12.13 -16.14 -18.32
N ARG A 221 10.99 -16.72 -17.95
CA ARG A 221 9.81 -15.98 -17.48
C ARG A 221 9.70 -16.03 -15.94
N PRO A 222 9.16 -14.98 -15.31
CA PRO A 222 8.85 -14.98 -13.88
C PRO A 222 7.94 -16.16 -13.48
N ILE A 223 8.22 -16.76 -12.33
CA ILE A 223 7.40 -17.81 -11.72
C ILE A 223 6.36 -17.12 -10.84
N VAL A 224 5.19 -16.87 -11.43
CA VAL A 224 4.08 -16.17 -10.78
C VAL A 224 3.01 -17.19 -10.38
N PRO A 225 2.53 -17.20 -9.13
CA PRO A 225 1.40 -18.03 -8.75
C PRO A 225 0.13 -17.52 -9.44
N HIS A 226 -0.67 -18.44 -9.97
CA HIS A 226 -2.02 -18.13 -10.46
C HIS A 226 -3.01 -18.27 -9.30
N GLU A 227 -4.00 -17.38 -9.22
CA GLU A 227 -4.93 -17.30 -8.07
C GLU A 227 -5.78 -18.57 -7.84
N ASP A 228 -5.83 -19.47 -8.83
CA ASP A 228 -6.65 -20.68 -8.83
C ASP A 228 -5.87 -22.01 -8.84
N GLU A 229 -4.53 -21.98 -8.86
CA GLU A 229 -3.69 -23.18 -8.92
C GLU A 229 -2.49 -23.08 -7.96
N ASP A 230 -2.26 -24.15 -7.18
CA ASP A 230 -1.09 -24.32 -6.30
C ASP A 230 0.21 -24.36 -7.13
N THR A 231 0.62 -23.21 -7.64
CA THR A 231 1.80 -23.07 -8.48
C THR A 231 2.99 -22.89 -7.54
N TYR A 232 3.67 -23.98 -7.21
CA TYR A 232 4.89 -23.94 -6.40
C TYR A 232 6.14 -23.78 -7.28
N LYS A 233 7.13 -23.08 -6.73
CA LYS A 233 8.46 -22.94 -7.35
C LYS A 233 9.28 -24.18 -7.04
N ILE A 234 9.84 -24.82 -8.06
CA ILE A 234 10.79 -25.92 -7.89
C ILE A 234 12.21 -25.35 -7.90
N GLU A 235 12.99 -25.66 -6.86
CA GLU A 235 14.40 -25.29 -6.78
C GLU A 235 15.29 -26.52 -6.92
N CYS A 236 16.24 -26.47 -7.85
CA CYS A 236 17.21 -27.53 -8.09
C CYS A 236 18.52 -26.92 -8.58
N LEU A 237 19.67 -27.35 -8.05
CA LEU A 237 21.00 -26.84 -8.44
C LEU A 237 21.11 -25.30 -8.35
N GLY A 238 20.46 -24.69 -7.37
CA GLY A 238 20.43 -23.22 -7.21
C GLY A 238 19.63 -22.47 -8.30
N ARG A 239 18.92 -23.19 -9.17
CA ARG A 239 18.06 -22.66 -10.23
C ARG A 239 16.58 -22.83 -9.85
N SER A 240 15.73 -21.97 -10.39
CA SER A 240 14.28 -22.01 -10.16
C SER A 240 13.54 -22.41 -11.43
N PHE A 241 12.46 -23.18 -11.28
CA PHE A 241 11.69 -23.71 -12.40
C PHE A 241 10.19 -23.63 -12.15
N HIS A 242 9.41 -23.35 -13.19
CA HIS A 242 7.99 -23.70 -13.20
C HIS A 242 7.86 -25.22 -13.13
N GLU A 243 6.77 -25.73 -12.53
CA GLU A 243 6.44 -27.16 -12.54
C GLU A 243 6.47 -27.75 -13.96
N SER A 244 5.86 -27.04 -14.92
CA SER A 244 5.84 -27.44 -16.33
C SER A 244 7.21 -27.42 -17.02
N CYS A 245 8.17 -26.66 -16.48
CA CYS A 245 9.52 -26.48 -17.03
C CYS A 245 10.56 -27.39 -16.38
N TYR A 246 10.24 -28.03 -15.25
CA TYR A 246 11.11 -28.96 -14.57
C TYR A 246 11.05 -30.34 -15.24
N ARG A 247 11.87 -30.50 -16.28
CA ARG A 247 11.88 -31.66 -17.17
C ARG A 247 13.29 -32.12 -17.45
N CYS A 248 13.43 -33.41 -17.76
CA CYS A 248 14.72 -33.94 -18.19
C CYS A 248 15.19 -33.25 -19.47
N GLU A 249 16.44 -32.77 -19.48
CA GLU A 249 17.01 -32.07 -20.63
C GLU A 249 17.14 -32.97 -21.87
N SER A 250 17.40 -34.27 -21.67
CA SER A 250 17.58 -35.24 -22.74
C SER A 250 16.26 -35.78 -23.31
N CYS A 251 15.30 -36.17 -22.46
CA CYS A 251 14.06 -36.84 -22.90
C CYS A 251 12.77 -36.05 -22.66
N ARG A 252 12.85 -34.85 -22.05
CA ARG A 252 11.73 -33.92 -21.78
C ARG A 252 10.62 -34.44 -20.87
N ILE A 253 10.81 -35.60 -20.24
CA ILE A 253 9.88 -36.14 -19.24
C ILE A 253 9.81 -35.20 -18.03
N PRO A 254 8.62 -34.91 -17.48
CA PRO A 254 8.46 -34.17 -16.23
C PRO A 254 9.20 -34.86 -15.09
N LEU A 255 10.00 -34.07 -14.37
CA LEU A 255 10.72 -34.56 -13.21
C LEU A 255 9.91 -34.25 -11.94
N SER A 256 9.98 -35.12 -10.95
CA SER A 256 9.46 -34.85 -9.62
C SER A 256 10.56 -34.24 -8.75
N PRO A 257 10.24 -33.24 -7.89
CA PRO A 257 11.14 -32.79 -6.83
C PRO A 257 11.50 -33.92 -5.85
N GLU A 258 10.62 -34.91 -5.71
CA GLU A 258 10.79 -36.06 -4.84
C GLU A 258 11.60 -37.17 -5.53
N LEU A 259 12.41 -37.89 -4.76
CA LEU A 259 13.27 -39.01 -5.20
C LEU A 259 12.46 -40.28 -5.52
N ALA A 260 11.42 -40.15 -6.35
CA ALA A 260 10.59 -41.24 -6.84
C ALA A 260 11.09 -41.76 -8.21
N GLU A 261 10.29 -42.61 -8.89
CA GLU A 261 10.62 -43.14 -10.22
C GLU A 261 10.87 -42.04 -11.27
N ASN A 262 10.18 -40.89 -11.13
CA ASN A 262 10.36 -39.71 -11.98
C ASN A 262 11.27 -38.65 -11.33
N GLY A 263 12.06 -38.98 -10.32
CA GLY A 263 12.96 -38.03 -9.65
C GLY A 263 14.04 -37.46 -10.58
N CYS A 264 14.58 -36.31 -10.19
CA CYS A 264 15.73 -35.69 -10.83
C CYS A 264 17.05 -36.28 -10.32
N TYR A 265 17.96 -36.60 -11.26
CA TYR A 265 19.30 -37.12 -11.01
C TYR A 265 20.34 -36.21 -11.68
N PRO A 266 20.75 -35.12 -11.00
CA PRO A 266 21.72 -34.17 -11.53
C PRO A 266 23.05 -34.82 -11.95
N LEU A 267 23.60 -34.41 -13.09
CA LEU A 267 24.95 -34.75 -13.54
C LEU A 267 25.56 -33.56 -14.27
N ASP A 268 26.72 -33.06 -13.83
CA ASP A 268 27.44 -31.93 -14.44
C ASP A 268 26.54 -30.71 -14.74
N ASP A 269 25.70 -30.33 -13.78
CA ASP A 269 24.70 -29.25 -13.91
C ASP A 269 23.58 -29.48 -14.94
N HIS A 270 23.33 -30.73 -15.34
CA HIS A 270 22.18 -31.12 -16.17
C HIS A 270 21.09 -31.82 -15.36
N LEU A 271 19.83 -31.45 -15.62
CA LEU A 271 18.65 -32.09 -15.05
C LEU A 271 18.27 -33.35 -15.84
N LEU A 272 18.55 -34.52 -15.28
CA LEU A 272 18.33 -35.81 -15.95
C LEU A 272 17.33 -36.69 -15.19
N CYS A 273 16.52 -37.46 -15.91
CA CYS A 273 15.81 -38.58 -15.29
C CYS A 273 16.79 -39.74 -15.04
N LYS A 274 16.38 -40.71 -14.21
CA LYS A 274 17.21 -41.87 -13.86
C LYS A 274 17.82 -42.57 -15.08
N SER A 275 17.02 -42.80 -16.12
CA SER A 275 17.43 -43.50 -17.34
C SER A 275 18.47 -42.70 -18.15
N CYS A 276 18.26 -41.39 -18.30
CA CYS A 276 19.20 -40.51 -19.00
C CYS A 276 20.49 -40.31 -18.21
N HIS A 277 20.42 -40.22 -16.88
CA HIS A 277 21.59 -40.14 -16.00
C HIS A 277 22.51 -41.35 -16.16
N VAL A 278 21.96 -42.56 -16.11
CA VAL A 278 22.76 -43.81 -16.28
C VAL A 278 23.38 -43.86 -17.67
N ARG A 279 22.63 -43.47 -18.70
CA ARG A 279 23.12 -43.46 -20.07
C ARG A 279 24.31 -42.51 -20.23
N TRP A 280 24.18 -41.27 -19.76
CA TRP A 280 25.25 -40.28 -19.86
C TRP A 280 26.47 -40.66 -19.04
N ARG A 281 26.29 -41.18 -17.81
CA ARG A 281 27.42 -41.65 -17.00
C ARG A 281 28.23 -42.74 -17.71
N ASN A 282 27.55 -43.65 -18.40
CA ASN A 282 28.22 -44.72 -19.14
C ASN A 282 28.93 -44.19 -20.40
N GLU A 283 28.34 -43.23 -21.11
CA GLU A 283 28.96 -42.58 -22.28
C GLU A 283 30.20 -41.75 -21.89
N SER A 284 30.21 -41.12 -20.71
CA SER A 284 31.36 -40.36 -20.17
C SER A 284 32.47 -41.23 -19.57
N SER A 285 32.26 -42.55 -19.46
CA SER A 285 33.23 -43.51 -18.88
C SER A 285 33.98 -44.33 -19.95
N CYS A 286 33.70 -44.09 -21.23
CA CYS A 286 34.40 -44.67 -22.38
C CYS A 286 35.34 -43.64 -23.03
#